data_AF-A0A3R7G4W3-F1
#
_entry.id   AF-A0A3R7G4W3-F1
#
_cell.length_a   1.000
_cell.length_b   1.000
_cell.length_c   1.000
_cell.angle_alpha   90.00
_cell.angle_beta   90.00
_cell.angle_gamma   90.00
#
_symmetry.space_group_name_H-M   'P 1'
#
loop_
_entity.id
_entity.type
_entity.pdbx_description
1 polymer ?
#
loop_
_entity_poly.entity_id
_entity_poly.type
_entity_poly.pdbx_seq_one_letter_code
_entity_poly.pdbx_strand_id
1 'polypeptide(L)'
;MTGSPQTERAGGLRFAQDAEKRKSTETEDETTSSMEIVPWRMRERMKTMDVALVLCLNIGTDPPDVEKSTPCARKECWVDPFSMPAKKAIETIGNTLQSQYERWQPRARYKQSLDPTVEKIRELCVNRRRLAKHDRVLFHYNGHGVPRPTQNGEVWVFNKSYTQYIPLLVGWRAVEPLYDSVIDSDCFERENCKLGCQ
;
A
#
# COMPACT_ATOMS: atom_id res chain seq x y z
N MET A 1 -52.91 -0.38 -79.29
CA MET A 1 -51.74 -1.29 -79.34
C MET A 1 -50.56 -0.55 -78.70
N THR A 2 -50.02 -1.13 -77.62
CA THR A 2 -48.62 -1.11 -77.10
C THR A 2 -47.63 -0.16 -77.77
N GLY A 3 -46.71 0.57 -77.13
CA GLY A 3 -46.06 0.51 -75.82
C GLY A 3 -44.76 1.37 -75.88
N SER A 4 -44.21 1.75 -74.72
CA SER A 4 -43.12 2.72 -74.44
C SER A 4 -41.74 2.43 -75.10
N PRO A 5 -40.70 3.29 -74.89
CA PRO A 5 -39.73 3.02 -73.81
C PRO A 5 -39.05 4.23 -73.10
N GLN A 6 -38.27 3.87 -72.07
CA GLN A 6 -37.44 4.57 -71.06
C GLN A 6 -36.33 5.48 -71.69
N THR A 7 -35.53 6.35 -71.03
CA THR A 7 -34.79 6.30 -69.75
C THR A 7 -34.08 7.66 -69.48
N GLU A 8 -33.69 7.90 -68.21
CA GLU A 8 -32.45 8.56 -67.71
C GLU A 8 -32.25 10.10 -67.56
N ARG A 9 -32.07 10.47 -66.27
CA ARG A 9 -31.06 11.34 -65.61
C ARG A 9 -30.60 12.67 -66.26
N ALA A 10 -30.77 13.78 -65.53
CA ALA A 10 -29.72 14.43 -64.71
C ALA A 10 -29.99 15.95 -64.51
N GLY A 11 -29.64 16.46 -63.32
CA GLY A 11 -29.22 17.86 -63.15
C GLY A 11 -30.32 18.88 -62.87
N GLY A 12 -30.63 19.11 -61.59
CA GLY A 12 -31.41 20.28 -61.17
C GLY A 12 -30.53 21.51 -60.95
N LEU A 13 -31.15 22.70 -60.89
CA LEU A 13 -30.89 23.75 -59.90
C LEU A 13 -32.07 24.76 -59.97
N ARG A 14 -32.98 24.75 -58.99
CA ARG A 14 -32.90 25.43 -57.67
C ARG A 14 -33.24 26.91 -57.75
N PHE A 15 -34.51 27.26 -57.86
CA PHE A 15 -35.04 28.49 -57.26
C PHE A 15 -36.50 28.25 -56.88
N ALA A 16 -36.88 28.66 -55.67
CA ALA A 16 -38.23 28.63 -55.11
C ALA A 16 -38.73 27.31 -54.52
N GLN A 17 -38.20 26.88 -53.38
CA GLN A 17 -38.96 26.12 -52.37
C GLN A 17 -38.46 26.44 -50.97
N ASP A 18 -38.65 27.67 -50.49
CA ASP A 18 -38.52 28.00 -49.07
C ASP A 18 -39.71 28.88 -48.66
N ALA A 19 -40.91 28.33 -48.78
CA ALA A 19 -42.06 28.82 -48.03
C ALA A 19 -43.03 27.65 -47.82
N GLU A 20 -43.17 27.30 -46.54
CA GLU A 20 -44.29 26.57 -45.96
C GLU A 20 -44.33 25.04 -46.10
N LYS A 21 -43.93 24.40 -44.98
CA LYS A 21 -44.84 23.66 -44.07
C LYS A 21 -44.44 22.20 -43.83
N ARG A 22 -43.99 21.93 -42.58
CA ARG A 22 -44.14 20.69 -41.76
C ARG A 22 -43.38 20.93 -40.43
N LYS A 23 -44.03 21.45 -39.39
CA LYS A 23 -44.67 20.73 -38.26
C LYS A 23 -43.68 19.95 -37.37
N SER A 24 -43.47 20.51 -36.17
CA SER A 24 -43.10 19.94 -34.86
C SER A 24 -41.81 19.11 -34.71
N THR A 25 -40.83 19.71 -34.05
CA THR A 25 -39.88 19.08 -33.10
C THR A 25 -39.48 20.21 -32.15
N GLU A 26 -40.22 20.43 -31.06
CA GLU A 26 -39.86 19.98 -29.71
C GLU A 26 -38.34 19.92 -29.47
N THR A 27 -37.89 20.84 -28.59
CA THR A 27 -36.65 20.79 -27.80
C THR A 27 -35.36 20.59 -28.57
N GLU A 28 -34.73 21.68 -28.99
CA GLU A 28 -33.27 21.75 -28.99
C GLU A 28 -32.84 21.79 -27.51
N ASP A 29 -32.77 20.61 -26.91
CA ASP A 29 -32.07 20.39 -25.66
C ASP A 29 -30.60 20.72 -25.97
N GLU A 30 -30.15 21.91 -25.57
CA GLU A 30 -28.74 22.20 -25.42
C GLU A 30 -28.14 20.97 -24.75
N THR A 31 -27.23 20.28 -25.45
CA THR A 31 -26.42 19.22 -24.86
C THR A 31 -25.62 19.86 -23.74
N THR A 32 -26.25 19.92 -22.57
CA THR A 32 -25.66 20.20 -21.29
C THR A 32 -24.59 19.15 -21.16
N SER A 33 -23.33 19.56 -21.36
CA SER A 33 -22.16 18.76 -21.02
C SER A 33 -22.44 18.16 -19.65
N SER A 34 -22.77 16.87 -19.60
CA SER A 34 -23.18 16.19 -18.39
C SER A 34 -22.01 16.33 -17.42
N MET A 35 -22.13 17.23 -16.45
CA MET A 35 -21.11 17.39 -15.43
C MET A 35 -21.04 16.06 -14.69
N GLU A 36 -19.91 15.36 -14.83
CA GLU A 36 -19.68 14.13 -14.09
C GLU A 36 -19.56 14.50 -12.61
N ILE A 37 -20.64 14.26 -11.86
CA ILE A 37 -20.68 14.53 -10.43
C ILE A 37 -19.79 13.50 -9.75
N VAL A 38 -18.56 13.91 -9.43
CA VAL A 38 -17.65 13.08 -8.64
C VAL A 38 -18.26 12.90 -7.25
N PRO A 39 -18.54 11.66 -6.81
CA PRO A 39 -19.08 11.42 -5.48
C PRO A 39 -18.04 11.80 -4.41
N TRP A 40 -18.25 12.94 -3.76
CA TRP A 40 -17.36 13.49 -2.72
C TRP A 40 -17.43 12.74 -1.38
N ARG A 41 -18.44 11.89 -1.20
CA ARG A 41 -18.66 11.15 0.04
C ARG A 41 -18.02 9.76 -0.05
N MET A 42 -17.07 9.48 0.85
CA MET A 42 -16.57 8.13 1.06
C MET A 42 -17.72 7.19 1.44
N ARG A 43 -17.98 6.18 0.61
CA ARG A 43 -19.01 5.16 0.85
C ARG A 43 -18.59 4.17 1.93
N GLU A 44 -17.32 3.80 1.94
CA GLU A 44 -16.75 2.84 2.88
C GLU A 44 -15.79 3.53 3.83
N ARG A 45 -15.98 3.30 5.13
CA ARG A 45 -15.12 3.88 6.18
C ARG A 45 -14.22 2.79 6.76
N MET A 46 -13.10 2.54 6.07
CA MET A 46 -12.11 1.57 6.51
C MET A 46 -11.40 2.03 7.78
N LYS A 47 -11.26 1.14 8.76
CA LYS A 47 -10.48 1.40 9.98
C LYS A 47 -9.20 0.60 9.95
N THR A 48 -8.21 1.05 10.71
CA THR A 48 -6.98 0.32 10.96
C THR A 48 -6.96 -0.05 12.44
N MET A 49 -7.47 -1.23 12.76
CA MET A 49 -7.66 -1.69 14.14
C MET A 49 -6.67 -2.77 14.55
N ASP A 50 -5.86 -3.28 13.63
CA ASP A 50 -4.81 -4.27 13.89
C ASP A 50 -3.46 -3.73 13.45
N VAL A 51 -2.47 -3.83 14.34
CA VAL A 51 -1.13 -3.33 14.11
C VAL A 51 -0.11 -4.42 14.45
N ALA A 52 0.75 -4.75 13.50
CA ALA A 52 1.91 -5.61 13.65
C ALA A 52 3.16 -4.75 13.66
N LEU A 53 3.92 -4.79 14.76
CA LEU A 53 5.21 -4.11 14.90
C LEU A 53 6.32 -5.16 14.83
N VAL A 54 7.03 -5.21 13.70
CA VAL A 54 8.13 -6.14 13.45
C VAL A 54 9.44 -5.38 13.54
N LEU A 55 10.27 -5.75 14.51
CA LEU A 55 11.56 -5.12 14.77
C LEU A 55 12.65 -6.15 14.53
N CYS A 56 13.51 -5.91 13.54
CA CYS A 56 14.69 -6.72 13.24
C CYS A 56 15.95 -5.89 13.48
N LEU A 57 16.41 -5.85 14.74
CA LEU A 57 17.45 -4.93 15.22
C LEU A 57 18.76 -5.63 15.59
N ASN A 58 18.72 -6.88 16.06
CA ASN A 58 19.89 -7.66 16.49
C ASN A 58 20.96 -6.81 17.23
N ILE A 59 20.52 -6.16 18.31
CA ILE A 59 21.30 -5.12 19.00
C ILE A 59 22.69 -5.63 19.39
N GLY A 60 23.72 -4.90 18.94
CA GLY A 60 25.12 -5.22 19.20
C GLY A 60 25.82 -5.97 18.06
N THR A 61 25.08 -6.37 17.02
CA THR A 61 25.64 -6.95 15.80
C THR A 61 25.24 -6.11 14.60
N ASP A 62 26.22 -5.46 13.96
CA ASP A 62 25.97 -4.66 12.77
C ASP A 62 25.85 -5.58 11.53
N PRO A 63 24.90 -5.30 10.62
CA PRO A 63 24.78 -6.05 9.38
C PRO A 63 26.00 -5.78 8.46
N PRO A 64 26.39 -6.76 7.62
CA PRO A 64 27.66 -6.75 6.89
C PRO A 64 27.76 -5.67 5.80
N ASP A 65 26.65 -5.06 5.41
CA ASP A 65 26.52 -4.13 4.28
C ASP A 65 26.30 -2.67 4.71
N VAL A 66 26.33 -2.39 6.02
CA VAL A 66 26.13 -1.05 6.58
C VAL A 66 27.36 -0.63 7.40
N GLU A 67 28.20 0.21 6.80
CA GLU A 67 29.29 0.86 7.52
C GLU A 67 28.76 2.08 8.28
N LYS A 68 28.84 2.04 9.62
CA LYS A 68 28.42 3.16 10.47
C LYS A 68 29.55 4.20 10.56
N SER A 69 29.25 5.44 10.17
CA SER A 69 30.16 6.57 10.38
C SER A 69 30.38 6.86 11.88
N THR A 70 31.50 7.50 12.22
CA THR A 70 31.74 7.99 13.59
C THR A 70 31.71 9.53 13.58
N PRO A 71 30.72 10.20 14.21
CA PRO A 71 29.60 9.65 15.00
C PRO A 71 28.41 9.17 14.13
N CYS A 72 27.69 8.14 14.59
CA CYS A 72 26.45 7.67 13.98
C CYS A 72 25.21 8.02 14.81
N ALA A 73 24.06 8.18 14.15
CA ALA A 73 22.77 8.19 14.83
C ALA A 73 22.51 6.79 15.42
N ARG A 74 22.34 6.70 16.74
CA ARG A 74 22.24 5.43 17.47
C ARG A 74 20.91 5.19 18.15
N LYS A 75 20.08 6.22 18.31
CA LYS A 75 18.83 6.09 19.06
C LYS A 75 17.76 5.43 18.20
N GLU A 76 17.18 4.36 18.73
CA GLU A 76 16.03 3.67 18.15
C GLU A 76 14.79 4.03 18.97
N CYS A 77 13.77 4.61 18.34
CA CYS A 77 12.57 5.08 19.02
C CYS A 77 12.85 5.95 20.26
N TRP A 78 13.84 6.86 20.16
CA TRP A 78 14.33 7.73 21.25
C TRP A 78 15.08 7.02 22.39
N VAL A 79 15.33 5.72 22.27
CA VAL A 79 16.06 4.90 23.26
C VAL A 79 17.48 4.63 22.74
N ASP A 80 18.48 4.75 23.61
CA ASP A 80 19.84 4.29 23.29
C ASP A 80 19.94 2.77 23.49
N PRO A 81 20.13 1.97 22.43
CA PRO A 81 20.17 0.52 22.52
C PRO A 81 21.37 -0.01 23.32
N PHE A 82 22.43 0.79 23.49
CA PHE A 82 23.63 0.41 24.25
C PHE A 82 23.60 0.83 25.72
N SER A 83 22.57 1.57 26.14
CA SER A 83 22.40 2.01 27.54
C SER A 83 21.96 0.88 28.49
N MET A 84 21.58 -0.28 27.96
CA MET A 84 21.10 -1.43 28.72
C MET A 84 21.40 -2.73 27.97
N PRO A 85 21.26 -3.92 28.62
CA PRO A 85 21.47 -5.19 27.94
C PRO A 85 20.56 -5.35 26.71
N ALA A 86 21.10 -5.90 25.61
CA ALA A 86 20.42 -5.99 24.30
C ALA A 86 18.97 -6.49 24.37
N LYS A 87 18.72 -7.55 25.15
CA LYS A 87 17.38 -8.11 25.36
C LYS A 87 16.39 -7.10 25.98
N LYS A 88 16.85 -6.33 26.98
CA LYS A 88 16.02 -5.31 27.62
C LYS A 88 15.86 -4.08 26.71
N ALA A 89 16.90 -3.77 25.93
CA ALA A 89 16.88 -2.66 24.99
C ALA A 89 15.80 -2.87 23.93
N ILE A 90 15.75 -4.03 23.28
CA ILE A 90 14.76 -4.31 22.23
C ILE A 90 13.31 -4.32 22.77
N GLU A 91 13.10 -4.83 23.98
CA GLU A 91 11.80 -4.78 24.65
C GLU A 91 11.37 -3.32 24.94
N THR A 92 12.31 -2.48 25.39
CA THR A 92 12.04 -1.07 25.67
C THR A 92 11.74 -0.26 24.40
N ILE A 93 12.48 -0.54 23.32
CA ILE A 93 12.26 0.04 22.00
C ILE A 93 10.87 -0.36 21.47
N GLY A 94 10.52 -1.65 21.55
CA GLY A 94 9.21 -2.15 21.14
C GLY A 94 8.05 -1.49 21.87
N ASN A 95 8.16 -1.36 23.19
CA ASN A 95 7.14 -0.68 24.00
C ASN A 95 7.02 0.81 23.66
N THR A 96 8.15 1.49 23.45
CA THR A 96 8.16 2.91 23.10
C THR A 96 7.58 3.15 21.71
N LEU A 97 7.89 2.29 20.74
CA LEU A 97 7.27 2.32 19.40
C LEU A 97 5.76 2.11 19.48
N GLN A 98 5.31 1.13 20.27
CA GLN A 98 3.88 0.90 20.48
C GLN A 98 3.20 2.15 21.05
N SER A 99 3.74 2.75 22.11
CA SER A 99 3.17 3.97 22.71
C SER A 99 3.12 5.15 21.74
N GLN A 100 4.07 5.25 20.80
CA GLN A 100 4.02 6.26 19.73
C GLN A 100 2.82 6.05 18.79
N TYR A 101 2.54 4.81 18.38
CA TYR A 101 1.36 4.52 17.56
C TYR A 101 0.05 4.62 18.34
N GLU A 102 0.02 4.24 19.62
CA GLU A 102 -1.15 4.35 20.48
C GLU A 102 -1.64 5.80 20.62
N ARG A 103 -0.74 6.78 20.52
CA ARG A 103 -1.11 8.21 20.47
C ARG A 103 -2.00 8.55 19.28
N TRP A 104 -1.80 7.89 18.14
CA TRP A 104 -2.59 8.09 16.92
C TRP A 104 -3.83 7.20 16.87
N GLN A 105 -3.72 5.95 17.32
CA GLN A 105 -4.84 5.00 17.35
C GLN A 105 -4.83 4.16 18.65
N PRO A 106 -5.43 4.65 19.75
CA PRO A 106 -5.36 3.98 21.05
C PRO A 106 -6.22 2.72 21.13
N ARG A 107 -7.21 2.55 20.23
CA ARG A 107 -8.15 1.41 20.27
C ARG A 107 -7.68 0.21 19.43
N ALA A 108 -6.57 0.34 18.71
CA ALA A 108 -6.06 -0.75 17.90
C ALA A 108 -5.43 -1.86 18.75
N ARG A 109 -5.38 -3.06 18.16
CA ARG A 109 -4.76 -4.25 18.73
C ARG A 109 -3.31 -4.32 18.25
N TYR A 110 -2.39 -3.99 19.14
CA TYR A 110 -0.96 -4.01 18.87
C TYR A 110 -0.35 -5.39 19.14
N LYS A 111 0.49 -5.85 18.22
CA LYS A 111 1.29 -7.06 18.39
C LYS A 111 2.73 -6.80 17.98
N GLN A 112 3.62 -6.81 18.97
CA GLN A 112 5.07 -6.71 18.77
C GLN A 112 5.66 -8.08 18.43
N SER A 113 6.64 -8.09 17.54
CA SER A 113 7.51 -9.22 17.22
C SER A 113 8.95 -8.72 17.14
N LEU A 114 9.74 -9.07 18.15
CA LEU A 114 11.12 -8.61 18.37
C LEU A 114 12.07 -9.70 17.85
N ASP A 115 12.93 -9.34 16.90
CA ASP A 115 13.83 -10.22 16.15
C ASP A 115 13.16 -11.55 15.70
N PRO A 116 12.01 -11.52 15.00
CA PRO A 116 11.28 -12.73 14.68
C PRO A 116 11.91 -13.55 13.54
N THR A 117 11.58 -14.84 13.51
CA THR A 117 11.84 -15.71 12.36
C THR A 117 10.78 -15.56 11.28
N VAL A 118 11.07 -16.09 10.09
CA VAL A 118 10.12 -16.13 8.97
C VAL A 118 8.79 -16.78 9.36
N GLU A 119 8.83 -17.91 10.08
CA GLU A 119 7.63 -18.61 10.53
C GLU A 119 6.78 -17.72 11.44
N LYS A 120 7.45 -16.99 12.33
CA LYS A 120 6.76 -16.11 13.28
C LYS A 120 6.06 -14.95 12.59
N ILE A 121 6.70 -14.37 11.57
CA ILE A 121 6.10 -13.30 10.74
C ILE A 121 4.90 -13.85 9.96
N ARG A 122 5.02 -15.04 9.35
CA ARG A 122 3.90 -15.66 8.62
C ARG A 122 2.70 -15.88 9.53
N GLU A 123 2.90 -16.47 10.71
CA GLU A 123 1.85 -16.65 11.70
C GLU A 123 1.20 -15.33 12.11
N LEU A 124 2.02 -14.29 12.34
CA LEU A 124 1.56 -12.96 12.70
C LEU A 124 0.65 -12.37 11.62
N CYS A 125 1.08 -12.39 10.36
CA CYS A 125 0.33 -11.82 9.24
C CYS A 125 -1.00 -12.53 9.01
N VAL A 126 -0.99 -13.87 9.03
CA VAL A 126 -2.22 -14.68 8.89
C VAL A 126 -3.19 -14.40 10.03
N ASN A 127 -2.69 -14.32 11.26
CA ASN A 127 -3.50 -14.03 12.44
C ASN A 127 -4.12 -12.62 12.36
N ARG A 128 -3.33 -11.59 12.02
CA ARG A 128 -3.81 -10.21 11.90
C ARG A 128 -4.84 -10.07 10.78
N ARG A 129 -4.63 -10.67 9.61
CA ARG A 129 -5.64 -10.62 8.53
C ARG A 129 -6.96 -11.23 8.99
N ARG A 130 -6.93 -12.44 9.57
CA ARG A 130 -8.14 -13.12 10.06
C ARG A 130 -8.93 -12.26 11.05
N LEU A 131 -8.23 -11.53 11.92
CA LEU A 131 -8.84 -10.68 12.94
C LEU A 131 -9.40 -9.36 12.39
N ALA A 132 -8.75 -8.78 11.38
CA ALA A 132 -9.17 -7.52 10.78
C ALA A 132 -10.28 -7.68 9.73
N LYS A 133 -10.52 -8.90 9.23
CA LYS A 133 -11.57 -9.18 8.22
C LYS A 133 -11.39 -8.32 6.96
N HIS A 134 -12.18 -7.27 6.81
CA HIS A 134 -12.17 -6.32 5.69
C HIS A 134 -11.52 -4.97 6.06
N ASP A 135 -11.18 -4.75 7.34
CA ASP A 135 -10.47 -3.55 7.77
C ASP A 135 -8.99 -3.61 7.37
N ARG A 136 -8.31 -2.46 7.41
CA ARG A 136 -6.88 -2.39 7.12
C ARG A 136 -6.07 -2.92 8.30
N VAL A 137 -4.93 -3.52 8.01
CA VAL A 137 -3.90 -3.82 9.01
C VAL A 137 -2.77 -2.82 8.82
N LEU A 138 -2.09 -2.44 9.89
CA LEU A 138 -0.80 -1.74 9.81
C LEU A 138 0.30 -2.76 10.04
N PHE A 139 1.23 -2.87 9.11
CA PHE A 139 2.44 -3.68 9.26
C PHE A 139 3.64 -2.73 9.28
N HIS A 140 4.24 -2.55 10.44
CA HIS A 140 5.46 -1.78 10.59
C HIS A 140 6.65 -2.74 10.59
N TYR A 141 7.63 -2.52 9.72
CA TYR A 141 8.86 -3.30 9.64
C TYR A 141 10.08 -2.38 9.80
N ASN A 142 10.84 -2.60 10.88
CA ASN A 142 12.15 -1.98 11.07
C ASN A 142 13.24 -3.02 10.80
N GLY A 143 14.12 -2.72 9.84
CA GLY A 143 15.18 -3.60 9.37
C GLY A 143 16.60 -3.12 9.67
N HIS A 144 16.82 -2.28 10.69
CA HIS A 144 18.15 -1.69 10.93
C HIS A 144 19.25 -2.68 11.35
N GLY A 145 18.89 -3.88 11.84
CA GLY A 145 19.82 -4.94 12.25
C GLY A 145 20.08 -6.01 11.20
N VAL A 146 19.54 -5.83 9.99
CA VAL A 146 19.63 -6.79 8.89
C VAL A 146 20.14 -6.10 7.62
N PRO A 147 20.55 -6.86 6.59
CA PRO A 147 21.00 -6.26 5.35
C PRO A 147 19.93 -5.42 4.66
N ARG A 148 20.38 -4.58 3.74
CA ARG A 148 19.51 -3.76 2.91
C ARG A 148 18.56 -4.58 2.06
N PRO A 149 17.34 -4.09 1.82
CA PRO A 149 16.39 -4.74 0.94
C PRO A 149 16.95 -4.84 -0.48
N THR A 150 16.70 -5.97 -1.13
CA THR A 150 17.19 -6.19 -2.51
C THR A 150 16.31 -5.48 -3.53
N GLN A 151 16.84 -5.20 -4.72
CA GLN A 151 16.06 -4.64 -5.84
C GLN A 151 14.91 -5.57 -6.29
N ASN A 152 14.98 -6.86 -5.93
CA ASN A 152 13.92 -7.83 -6.19
C ASN A 152 12.75 -7.69 -5.21
N GLY A 153 12.81 -6.76 -4.26
CA GLY A 153 11.81 -6.61 -3.20
C GLY A 153 11.91 -7.74 -2.18
N GLU A 154 13.11 -8.01 -1.67
CA GLU A 154 13.29 -8.91 -0.52
C GLU A 154 13.69 -8.10 0.70
N VAL A 155 13.03 -8.36 1.82
CA VAL A 155 13.44 -7.88 3.14
C VAL A 155 14.04 -9.03 3.94
N TRP A 156 14.80 -8.73 4.98
CA TRP A 156 15.59 -9.72 5.69
C TRP A 156 15.09 -9.94 7.11
N VAL A 157 15.12 -11.19 7.57
CA VAL A 157 14.72 -11.57 8.93
C VAL A 157 15.70 -12.62 9.47
N PHE A 158 15.56 -13.04 10.72
CA PHE A 158 16.52 -13.97 11.34
C PHE A 158 16.10 -15.44 11.18
N ASN A 159 17.09 -16.33 11.18
CA ASN A 159 16.86 -17.74 11.49
C ASN A 159 16.72 -17.96 13.02
N LYS A 160 16.33 -19.16 13.45
CA LYS A 160 16.13 -19.49 14.89
C LYS A 160 17.39 -19.32 15.73
N SER A 161 18.57 -19.43 15.12
CA SER A 161 19.87 -19.37 15.80
C SER A 161 20.51 -17.99 15.73
N TYR A 162 19.89 -17.01 15.06
CA TYR A 162 20.44 -15.67 14.81
C TYR A 162 21.82 -15.67 14.15
N THR A 163 22.09 -16.68 13.32
CA THR A 163 23.37 -16.82 12.60
C THR A 163 23.27 -16.44 11.13
N GLN A 164 22.06 -16.42 10.57
CA GLN A 164 21.82 -16.17 9.16
C GLN A 164 20.63 -15.25 8.99
N TYR A 165 20.74 -14.36 8.00
CA TYR A 165 19.65 -13.58 7.47
C TYR A 165 18.89 -14.41 6.44
N ILE A 166 17.58 -14.50 6.60
CA ILE A 166 16.69 -15.24 5.71
C ILE A 166 15.90 -14.22 4.88
N PRO A 167 15.93 -14.31 3.54
CA PRO A 167 15.19 -13.39 2.69
C PRO A 167 13.69 -13.69 2.77
N LEU A 168 12.91 -12.62 2.78
CA LEU A 168 11.46 -12.63 2.76
C LEU A 168 11.01 -11.80 1.55
N LEU A 169 10.43 -12.48 0.56
CA LEU A 169 9.84 -11.80 -0.59
C LEU A 169 8.66 -10.94 -0.14
N VAL A 170 8.81 -9.65 -0.40
CA VAL A 170 7.84 -8.59 -0.13
C VAL A 170 6.62 -8.78 -1.04
N GLY A 171 6.85 -9.21 -2.28
CA GLY A 171 5.82 -9.73 -3.16
C GLY A 171 5.32 -11.12 -2.71
N TRP A 172 4.04 -11.18 -2.35
CA TRP A 172 3.16 -12.30 -2.68
C TRP A 172 2.98 -13.49 -1.73
N ARG A 173 3.74 -13.73 -0.64
CA ARG A 173 3.42 -14.90 0.24
C ARG A 173 3.44 -14.73 1.75
N ALA A 174 4.29 -13.87 2.30
CA ALA A 174 4.38 -13.74 3.76
C ALA A 174 3.41 -12.69 4.32
N VAL A 175 3.23 -11.60 3.57
CA VAL A 175 2.34 -10.48 3.88
C VAL A 175 1.18 -10.38 2.89
N GLU A 176 1.02 -11.32 1.96
CA GLU A 176 -0.10 -11.42 1.02
C GLU A 176 -1.50 -11.27 1.66
N PRO A 177 -1.76 -11.79 2.89
CA PRO A 177 -3.03 -11.56 3.56
C PRO A 177 -3.31 -10.07 3.84
N LEU A 178 -2.34 -9.18 3.65
CA LEU A 178 -2.37 -7.77 4.02
C LEU A 178 -2.51 -6.85 2.79
N TYR A 179 -3.11 -7.31 1.68
CA TYR A 179 -3.23 -6.53 0.43
C TYR A 179 -3.83 -5.12 0.60
N ASP A 180 -4.77 -4.92 1.54
CA ASP A 180 -5.36 -3.61 1.88
C ASP A 180 -4.69 -2.92 3.09
N SER A 181 -3.42 -3.22 3.37
CA SER A 181 -2.76 -2.79 4.61
C SER A 181 -1.82 -1.62 4.39
N VAL A 182 -1.66 -0.81 5.43
CA VAL A 182 -0.62 0.21 5.46
C VAL A 182 0.68 -0.48 5.83
N ILE A 183 1.70 -0.39 4.99
CA ILE A 183 3.05 -0.81 5.37
C ILE A 183 3.93 0.40 5.61
N ASP A 184 4.50 0.44 6.80
CA ASP A 184 5.51 1.40 7.20
C ASP A 184 6.83 0.64 7.32
N SER A 185 7.85 1.07 6.58
CA SER A 185 9.15 0.41 6.63
C SER A 185 10.21 1.42 7.02
N ASP A 186 10.93 1.12 8.09
CA ASP A 186 12.15 1.82 8.50
C ASP A 186 13.34 0.90 8.16
N CYS A 187 13.74 0.96 6.90
CA CYS A 187 14.83 0.20 6.30
C CYS A 187 15.74 1.19 5.55
N PHE A 188 17.04 0.93 5.45
CA PHE A 188 17.87 1.63 4.47
C PHE A 188 17.33 1.27 3.06
N GLU A 189 17.35 2.21 2.11
CA GLU A 189 16.79 2.01 0.75
C GLU A 189 15.29 1.63 0.73
N ARG A 190 14.47 2.42 1.43
CA ARG A 190 13.00 2.27 1.50
C ARG A 190 12.27 2.12 0.17
N GLU A 191 12.85 2.58 -0.93
CA GLU A 191 12.25 2.44 -2.25
C GLU A 191 12.13 0.98 -2.69
N ASN A 192 13.06 0.13 -2.25
CA ASN A 192 13.05 -1.31 -2.50
C ASN A 192 12.11 -2.05 -1.53
N CYS A 193 11.73 -1.41 -0.42
CA CYS A 193 10.69 -1.87 0.51
C CYS A 193 9.26 -1.54 0.03
N LYS A 194 9.08 -0.88 -1.13
CA LYS A 194 7.76 -0.50 -1.68
C LYS A 194 6.94 -1.75 -2.03
N LEU A 195 6.14 -2.16 -1.06
CA LEU A 195 4.94 -2.97 -1.29
C LEU A 195 4.01 -2.12 -2.14
N GLY A 196 3.48 -2.69 -3.22
CA GLY A 196 2.44 -2.04 -4.02
C GLY A 196 1.17 -1.84 -3.19
N CYS A 197 1.14 -0.83 -2.33
CA CYS A 197 -0.08 -0.21 -1.88
C CYS A 197 -0.64 0.55 -3.09
N GLN A 198 -1.64 -0.03 -3.75
CA GLN A 198 -2.58 0.74 -4.57
C GLN A 198 -3.56 1.46 -3.66
#